data_AF-A0A960EIT3-F1
#
_entry.id   AF-A0A960EIT3-F1
#
_cell.length_a   1.000
_cell.length_b   1.000
_cell.length_c   1.000
_cell.angle_alpha   90.00
_cell.angle_beta   90.00
_cell.angle_gamma   90.00
#
_symmetry.space_group_name_H-M   'P 1'
#
loop_
_entity.id
_entity.type
_entity.pdbx_description
1 polymer ?
#
loop_
_entity_poly.entity_id
_entity_poly.type
_entity_poly.pdbx_seq_one_letter_code
_entity_poly.pdbx_strand_id
1 'polypeptide(L)'
;AELGAELGPAGLAEVAAPMLAPHPCDLDLAREHVTEQADPLRRRELDAVPGAIDALAAGVVDAVAQGLGGLTRELELQVAEPDVDWGAVSAPVRLVYGERDTTAPQAFGRWWADHLPAAATALEVVPGAGHLVALARWPELLAHLAGQVGPA
;
A
#
# COMPACT_ATOMS: atom_id res chain seq x y z
N ALA A 1 -9.37 2.01 -14.79
CA ALA A 1 -10.51 2.92 -14.97
C ALA A 1 -11.52 2.34 -15.97
N GLU A 2 -11.11 1.98 -17.20
CA GLU A 2 -12.06 1.48 -18.21
C GLU A 2 -12.70 0.12 -17.86
N LEU A 3 -11.93 -0.87 -17.40
CA LEU A 3 -12.46 -2.20 -17.05
C LEU A 3 -13.49 -2.18 -15.90
N GLY A 4 -13.31 -1.29 -14.91
CA GLY A 4 -14.25 -1.13 -13.80
C GLY A 4 -15.56 -0.46 -14.22
N ALA A 5 -15.53 0.43 -15.21
CA ALA A 5 -16.73 1.05 -15.77
C ALA A 5 -17.55 0.05 -16.61
N GLU A 6 -16.90 -0.93 -17.24
CA GLU A 6 -17.56 -1.97 -18.05
C GLU A 6 -18.11 -3.13 -17.21
N LEU A 7 -17.36 -3.60 -16.21
CA LEU A 7 -17.72 -4.79 -15.41
C LEU A 7 -18.47 -4.45 -14.11
N GLY A 8 -18.44 -3.19 -13.68
CA GLY A 8 -18.87 -2.77 -12.35
C GLY A 8 -17.96 -3.31 -11.22
N PRO A 9 -18.21 -2.92 -9.96
CA PRO A 9 -17.35 -3.27 -8.83
C PRO A 9 -17.16 -4.78 -8.63
N ALA A 10 -18.26 -5.54 -8.64
CA ALA A 10 -18.22 -6.99 -8.42
C ALA A 10 -17.50 -7.73 -9.55
N GLY A 11 -17.78 -7.37 -10.81
CA GLY A 11 -17.16 -8.02 -11.97
C GLY A 11 -15.67 -7.71 -12.08
N LEU A 12 -15.25 -6.49 -11.76
CA LEU A 12 -13.83 -6.16 -11.66
C LEU A 12 -13.14 -6.99 -10.57
N ALA A 13 -13.75 -7.07 -9.39
CA ALA A 13 -13.18 -7.78 -8.26
C ALA A 13 -13.03 -9.29 -8.52
N GLU A 14 -14.01 -9.91 -9.18
CA GLU A 14 -13.97 -11.32 -9.58
C GLU A 14 -12.79 -11.61 -10.52
N VAL A 15 -12.53 -10.73 -11.50
CA VAL A 15 -11.44 -10.91 -12.47
C VAL A 15 -10.08 -10.58 -11.85
N ALA A 16 -9.98 -9.51 -11.06
CA ALA A 16 -8.70 -9.00 -10.60
C ALA A 16 -8.18 -9.68 -9.32
N ALA A 17 -9.04 -10.15 -8.41
CA ALA A 17 -8.60 -10.71 -7.13
C ALA A 17 -7.60 -11.89 -7.28
N PRO A 18 -7.82 -12.86 -8.19
CA PRO A 18 -6.86 -13.96 -8.40
C PRO A 18 -5.52 -13.53 -9.02
N MET A 19 -5.45 -12.31 -9.58
CA MET A 19 -4.23 -11.76 -10.19
C MET A 19 -3.37 -11.01 -9.18
N LEU A 20 -3.94 -10.59 -8.04
CA LEU A 20 -3.24 -9.77 -7.05
C LEU A 20 -2.46 -10.60 -6.02
N ALA A 21 -2.95 -11.79 -5.68
CA ALA A 21 -2.25 -12.70 -4.80
C ALA A 21 -2.56 -14.15 -5.17
N PRO A 22 -1.56 -15.05 -5.09
CA PRO A 22 -1.81 -16.48 -5.26
C PRO A 22 -2.76 -17.00 -4.17
N HIS A 23 -3.64 -17.94 -4.51
CA HIS A 23 -4.44 -18.69 -3.54
C HIS A 23 -4.78 -20.09 -4.09
N PRO A 24 -4.51 -21.19 -3.34
CA PRO A 24 -3.85 -21.22 -2.02
C PRO A 24 -2.39 -20.75 -2.10
N CYS A 25 -1.85 -20.27 -0.98
CA CYS A 25 -0.50 -19.70 -0.92
C CYS A 25 0.27 -20.25 0.28
N ASP A 26 1.41 -20.87 0.03
CA ASP A 26 2.41 -21.18 1.05
C ASP A 26 3.54 -20.14 1.04
N LEU A 27 4.46 -20.25 2.00
CA LEU A 27 5.54 -19.28 2.14
C LEU A 27 6.50 -19.26 0.95
N ASP A 28 6.69 -20.37 0.25
CA ASP A 28 7.62 -20.42 -0.89
C ASP A 28 7.01 -19.70 -2.09
N LEU A 29 5.74 -19.97 -2.41
CA LEU A 29 4.99 -19.25 -3.43
C LEU A 29 4.84 -17.76 -3.08
N ALA A 30 4.67 -17.43 -1.81
CA ALA A 30 4.61 -16.03 -1.36
C ALA A 30 5.94 -15.29 -1.58
N ARG A 31 7.09 -15.93 -1.32
CA ARG A 31 8.42 -15.36 -1.60
C ARG A 31 8.63 -15.14 -3.10
N GLU A 32 8.23 -16.11 -3.92
CA GLU A 32 8.25 -15.97 -5.37
C GLU A 32 7.40 -14.77 -5.80
N HIS A 33 6.16 -14.69 -5.34
CA HIS A 33 5.25 -13.58 -5.63
C HIS A 33 5.84 -12.20 -5.24
N VAL A 34 6.43 -12.08 -4.04
CA VAL A 34 7.06 -10.83 -3.58
C VAL A 34 8.24 -10.41 -4.47
N THR A 35 8.96 -11.36 -5.06
CA THR A 35 10.21 -11.10 -5.78
C THR A 35 10.06 -11.09 -7.30
N GLU A 36 9.05 -11.74 -7.86
CA GLU A 36 8.85 -11.91 -9.30
C GLU A 36 8.78 -10.57 -10.04
N GLN A 37 8.09 -9.58 -9.46
CA GLN A 37 7.90 -8.26 -10.07
C GLN A 37 8.86 -7.19 -9.51
N ALA A 38 9.89 -7.58 -8.78
CA ALA A 38 10.85 -6.63 -8.24
C ALA A 38 11.78 -6.09 -9.33
N ASP A 39 11.49 -4.87 -9.80
CA ASP A 39 12.41 -4.11 -10.63
C ASP A 39 13.75 -3.85 -9.88
N PRO A 40 14.81 -3.36 -10.57
CA PRO A 40 16.11 -3.14 -9.93
C PRO A 40 16.09 -2.19 -8.72
N LEU A 41 15.16 -1.24 -8.66
CA LEU A 41 15.01 -0.34 -7.51
C LEU A 41 14.33 -1.08 -6.36
N ARG A 42 13.18 -1.70 -6.62
CA ARG A 42 12.43 -2.48 -5.62
C ARG A 42 13.27 -3.60 -5.03
N ARG A 43 14.09 -4.27 -5.85
CA ARG A 43 15.04 -5.28 -5.36
C ARG A 43 16.06 -4.70 -4.40
N ARG A 44 16.66 -3.55 -4.71
CA ARG A 44 17.61 -2.88 -3.80
C ARG A 44 16.97 -2.46 -2.49
N GLU A 45 15.72 -2.01 -2.53
CA GLU A 45 14.97 -1.63 -1.32
C GLU A 45 14.66 -2.85 -0.43
N LEU A 46 14.27 -3.98 -1.03
CA LEU A 46 14.10 -5.25 -0.30
C LEU A 46 15.42 -5.71 0.33
N ASP A 47 16.52 -5.70 -0.43
CA ASP A 47 17.83 -6.15 0.05
C ASP A 47 18.39 -5.25 1.18
N ALA A 48 17.98 -3.97 1.23
CA ALA A 48 18.41 -3.02 2.24
C ALA A 48 17.74 -3.23 3.62
N VAL A 49 16.65 -3.98 3.68
CA VAL A 49 15.88 -4.23 4.91
C VAL A 49 15.99 -5.71 5.29
N PRO A 50 16.77 -6.05 6.34
CA PRO A 50 16.92 -7.44 6.77
C PRO A 50 15.57 -8.12 7.06
N GLY A 51 15.33 -9.25 6.40
CA GLY A 51 14.10 -10.03 6.57
C GLY A 51 12.87 -9.47 5.83
N ALA A 52 13.00 -8.44 4.99
CA ALA A 52 11.86 -7.84 4.29
C ALA A 52 11.08 -8.84 3.43
N ILE A 53 11.78 -9.67 2.66
CA ILE A 53 11.13 -10.67 1.79
C ILE A 53 10.31 -11.66 2.63
N ASP A 54 10.87 -12.18 3.72
CA ASP A 54 10.17 -13.12 4.60
C ASP A 54 8.97 -12.48 5.30
N ALA A 55 9.11 -11.23 5.77
CA ALA A 55 8.02 -10.50 6.40
C ALA A 55 6.87 -10.21 5.43
N LEU A 56 7.18 -9.79 4.20
CA LEU A 56 6.18 -9.55 3.16
C LEU A 56 5.54 -10.87 2.70
N ALA A 57 6.31 -11.94 2.54
CA ALA A 57 5.79 -13.25 2.18
C ALA A 57 4.83 -13.80 3.24
N ALA A 58 5.18 -13.65 4.53
CA ALA A 58 4.27 -13.99 5.62
C ALA A 58 2.97 -13.17 5.56
N GLY A 59 3.05 -11.88 5.22
CA GLY A 59 1.88 -11.03 5.01
C GLY A 59 1.00 -11.48 3.85
N VAL A 60 1.59 -11.93 2.73
CA VAL A 60 0.83 -12.48 1.59
C VAL A 60 0.08 -13.75 1.99
N VAL A 61 0.75 -14.68 2.69
CA VAL A 61 0.12 -15.91 3.19
C VAL A 61 -1.05 -15.58 4.12
N ASP A 62 -0.84 -14.66 5.07
CA ASP A 62 -1.88 -14.25 6.02
C ASP A 62 -3.07 -13.58 5.32
N ALA A 63 -2.81 -12.68 4.37
CA ALA A 63 -3.83 -11.94 3.63
C ALA A 63 -4.83 -12.85 2.88
N VAL A 64 -4.38 -14.03 2.43
CA VAL A 64 -5.22 -15.00 1.70
C VAL A 64 -5.57 -16.24 2.50
N ALA A 65 -5.21 -16.30 3.79
CA ALA A 65 -5.37 -17.51 4.62
C ALA A 65 -6.85 -17.95 4.76
N GLN A 66 -7.79 -17.01 4.58
CA GLN A 66 -9.23 -17.25 4.61
C GLN A 66 -9.87 -17.25 3.21
N GLY A 67 -9.07 -17.32 2.15
CA GLY A 67 -9.50 -17.17 0.76
C GLY A 67 -9.38 -15.74 0.23
N LEU A 68 -9.83 -15.53 -1.01
CA LEU A 68 -9.71 -14.25 -1.72
C LEU A 68 -10.80 -13.23 -1.37
N GLY A 69 -11.73 -13.55 -0.46
CA GLY A 69 -12.88 -12.69 -0.16
C GLY A 69 -12.49 -11.28 0.32
N GLY A 70 -11.40 -11.16 1.08
CA GLY A 70 -10.85 -9.87 1.50
C GLY A 70 -10.39 -9.03 0.31
N LEU A 71 -9.62 -9.61 -0.61
CA LEU A 71 -9.14 -8.96 -1.83
C LEU A 71 -10.28 -8.58 -2.77
N THR A 72 -11.27 -9.46 -2.94
CA THR A 72 -12.49 -9.15 -3.70
C THR A 72 -13.17 -7.92 -3.12
N ARG A 73 -13.38 -7.88 -1.80
CA ARG A 73 -14.02 -6.73 -1.15
C ARG A 73 -13.19 -5.45 -1.29
N GLU A 74 -11.88 -5.53 -1.19
CA GLU A 74 -10.99 -4.38 -1.38
C GLU A 74 -11.10 -3.81 -2.81
N LEU A 75 -11.11 -4.68 -3.82
CA LEU A 75 -11.26 -4.27 -5.21
C LEU A 75 -12.61 -3.64 -5.53
N GLU A 76 -13.70 -4.15 -4.94
CA GLU A 76 -15.02 -3.50 -5.04
C GLU A 76 -14.99 -2.07 -4.49
N LEU A 77 -14.35 -1.89 -3.32
CA LEU A 77 -14.24 -0.60 -2.65
C LEU A 77 -13.35 0.39 -3.42
N GLN A 78 -12.31 -0.08 -4.10
CA GLN A 78 -11.42 0.77 -4.89
C GLN A 78 -12.11 1.48 -6.06
N VAL A 79 -13.24 0.94 -6.55
CA VAL A 79 -14.00 1.53 -7.67
C VAL A 79 -15.39 2.02 -7.27
N ALA A 80 -15.79 1.81 -6.02
CA ALA A 80 -17.00 2.41 -5.48
C ALA A 80 -16.76 3.89 -5.18
N GLU A 81 -17.82 4.70 -5.26
CA GLU A 81 -17.77 6.07 -4.72
C GLU A 81 -17.59 5.98 -3.19
N PRO A 82 -16.58 6.67 -2.61
CA PRO A 82 -16.39 6.66 -1.16
C PRO A 82 -17.59 7.29 -0.44
N ASP A 83 -18.04 6.65 0.65
CA ASP A 83 -19.10 7.13 1.54
C ASP A 83 -18.56 7.83 2.80
N VAL A 84 -17.33 8.34 2.71
CA VAL A 84 -16.57 8.93 3.82
C VAL A 84 -16.17 10.37 3.52
N ASP A 85 -16.30 11.23 4.54
CA ASP A 85 -15.82 12.62 4.50
C ASP A 85 -14.36 12.70 4.96
N TRP A 86 -13.44 12.84 4.01
CA TRP A 86 -12.01 13.00 4.28
C TRP A 86 -11.69 14.28 5.09
N GLY A 87 -12.54 15.30 4.99
CA GLY A 87 -12.40 16.55 5.75
C GLY A 87 -12.65 16.38 7.25
N ALA A 88 -13.27 15.27 7.67
CA ALA A 88 -13.55 14.98 9.06
C ALA A 88 -12.32 14.41 9.83
N VAL A 89 -11.20 14.14 9.14
CA VAL A 89 -9.98 13.61 9.77
C VAL A 89 -9.38 14.64 10.75
N SER A 90 -9.34 14.30 12.04
CA SER A 90 -8.81 15.19 13.08
C SER A 90 -7.36 14.89 13.50
N ALA A 91 -6.82 13.73 13.10
CA ALA A 91 -5.46 13.34 13.44
C ALA A 91 -4.44 14.02 12.51
N PRO A 92 -3.24 14.41 12.99
CA PRO A 92 -2.14 14.79 12.13
C PRO A 92 -1.80 13.66 11.14
N VAL A 93 -1.65 14.01 9.86
CA VAL A 93 -1.33 13.09 8.77
C VAL A 93 0.01 13.46 8.15
N ARG A 94 0.93 12.49 8.13
CA ARG A 94 2.16 12.56 7.33
C ARG A 94 2.05 11.60 6.16
N LEU A 95 2.03 12.14 4.95
CA LEU A 95 2.04 11.41 3.70
C LEU A 95 3.49 11.29 3.21
N VAL A 96 3.98 10.07 3.01
CA VAL A 96 5.35 9.81 2.54
C VAL A 96 5.31 8.94 1.29
N TYR A 97 5.80 9.49 0.18
CA TYR A 97 5.75 8.85 -1.14
C TYR A 97 7.13 8.78 -1.78
N GLY A 98 7.41 7.71 -2.53
CA GLY A 98 8.62 7.61 -3.34
C GLY A 98 8.46 8.38 -4.66
N GLU A 99 9.48 9.15 -5.06
CA GLU A 99 9.47 9.85 -6.36
C GLU A 99 9.32 8.89 -7.54
N ARG A 100 9.86 7.68 -7.42
CA ARG A 100 9.89 6.63 -8.45
C ARG A 100 8.88 5.52 -8.20
N ASP A 101 7.92 5.72 -7.30
CA ASP A 101 6.83 4.76 -7.09
C ASP A 101 5.92 4.69 -8.32
N THR A 102 5.85 3.52 -8.95
CA THR A 102 4.97 3.24 -10.09
C THR A 102 3.70 2.47 -9.71
N THR A 103 3.60 2.01 -8.46
CA THR A 103 2.44 1.28 -7.93
C THR A 103 1.46 2.26 -7.27
N ALA A 104 1.96 3.16 -6.42
CA ALA A 104 1.21 4.21 -5.75
C ALA A 104 1.91 5.57 -5.98
N PRO A 105 1.83 6.12 -7.21
CA PRO A 105 2.63 7.27 -7.61
C PRO A 105 2.35 8.52 -6.76
N GLN A 106 3.31 9.44 -6.68
CA GLN A 106 3.19 10.70 -5.91
C GLN A 106 1.95 11.54 -6.24
N ALA A 107 1.32 11.34 -7.40
CA ALA A 107 0.03 11.95 -7.74
C ALA A 107 -1.07 11.56 -6.74
N PHE A 108 -1.06 10.33 -6.21
CA PHE A 108 -1.97 9.90 -5.16
C PHE A 108 -1.73 10.67 -3.86
N GLY A 109 -0.46 10.86 -3.48
CA GLY A 109 -0.11 11.67 -2.31
C GLY A 109 -0.56 13.13 -2.42
N ARG A 110 -0.44 13.73 -3.61
CA ARG A 110 -0.96 15.08 -3.88
C ARG A 110 -2.48 15.12 -3.78
N TRP A 111 -3.17 14.13 -4.37
CA TRP A 111 -4.61 14.01 -4.24
C TRP A 111 -5.05 13.95 -2.78
N TRP A 112 -4.39 13.12 -1.96
CA TRP A 112 -4.68 13.07 -0.51
C TRP A 112 -4.40 14.39 0.20
N ALA A 113 -3.30 15.07 -0.12
CA ALA A 113 -2.98 16.39 0.46
C ALA A 113 -4.05 17.45 0.13
N ASP A 114 -4.70 17.34 -1.04
CA ASP A 114 -5.77 18.25 -1.47
C ASP A 114 -7.14 17.93 -0.82
N HIS A 115 -7.37 16.69 -0.38
CA HIS A 115 -8.66 16.23 0.16
C HIS A 115 -8.69 16.11 1.69
N LEU A 116 -7.53 15.99 2.33
CA LEU A 116 -7.40 15.97 3.77
C LEU A 116 -7.29 17.40 4.34
N PRO A 117 -7.57 17.61 5.65
CA PRO A 117 -7.42 18.93 6.24
C PRO A 117 -5.98 19.44 6.14
N ALA A 118 -5.79 20.56 5.44
CA ALA A 118 -4.48 21.14 5.16
C ALA A 118 -3.70 21.49 6.44
N ALA A 119 -4.39 21.93 7.49
CA ALA A 119 -3.76 22.25 8.79
C ALA A 119 -3.17 21.02 9.50
N ALA A 120 -3.62 19.81 9.12
CA ALA A 120 -3.20 18.55 9.72
C ALA A 120 -2.32 17.70 8.78
N THR A 121 -2.13 18.09 7.52
CA THR A 121 -1.54 17.21 6.50
C THR A 121 -0.19 17.74 6.00
N ALA A 122 0.84 16.89 6.06
CA ALA A 122 2.15 17.16 5.50
C ALA A 122 2.52 16.08 4.45
N LEU A 123 2.85 16.50 3.23
CA LEU A 123 3.30 15.62 2.15
C LEU A 123 4.82 15.71 1.95
N GLU A 124 5.47 14.56 1.97
CA GLU A 124 6.88 14.38 1.65
C GLU A 124 7.02 13.42 0.45
N VAL A 125 7.67 13.90 -0.62
CA VAL A 125 8.10 13.05 -1.74
C VAL A 125 9.60 12.82 -1.62
N VAL A 126 10.01 11.56 -1.46
CA VAL A 126 11.39 11.17 -1.21
C VAL A 126 12.12 10.97 -2.53
N PRO A 127 13.12 11.81 -2.87
CA PRO A 127 13.83 11.72 -4.14
C PRO A 127 14.47 10.35 -4.34
N GLY A 128 14.31 9.78 -5.54
CA GLY A 128 14.88 8.49 -5.91
C GLY A 128 14.28 7.25 -5.25
N ALA A 129 13.44 7.37 -4.22
CA ALA A 129 12.81 6.24 -3.56
C ALA A 129 11.66 5.65 -4.40
N GLY A 130 11.46 4.34 -4.29
CA GLY A 130 10.41 3.59 -4.96
C GLY A 130 9.22 3.30 -4.04
N HIS A 131 8.46 2.25 -4.39
CA HIS A 131 7.24 1.88 -3.68
C HIS A 131 7.47 1.44 -2.23
N LEU A 132 8.64 0.89 -1.91
CA LEU A 132 8.93 0.38 -0.57
C LEU A 132 9.46 1.48 0.37
N VAL A 133 9.27 2.77 0.04
CA VAL A 133 9.74 3.90 0.84
C VAL A 133 9.32 3.82 2.32
N ALA A 134 8.11 3.34 2.61
CA ALA A 134 7.61 3.18 3.97
C ALA A 134 8.36 2.07 4.73
N LEU A 135 8.64 0.95 4.06
CA LEU A 135 9.40 -0.16 4.64
C LEU A 135 10.88 0.22 4.83
N ALA A 136 11.48 0.89 3.84
CA ALA A 136 12.86 1.34 3.88
C ALA A 136 13.12 2.40 4.96
N ARG A 137 12.13 3.25 5.27
CA ARG A 137 12.21 4.30 6.31
C ARG A 137 11.49 3.93 7.61
N TRP A 138 11.09 2.67 7.77
CA TRP A 138 10.27 2.20 8.88
C TRP A 138 10.75 2.67 10.26
N PRO A 139 12.06 2.61 10.62
CA PRO A 139 12.53 3.08 11.92
C PRO A 139 12.32 4.58 12.15
N GLU A 140 12.52 5.41 11.12
CA GLU A 140 12.33 6.86 11.20
C GLU A 140 10.85 7.21 11.37
N LEU A 141 9.98 6.57 10.59
CA LEU A 141 8.53 6.79 10.65
C LEU A 141 7.97 6.41 12.02
N LEU A 142 8.40 5.27 12.57
CA LEU A 142 8.01 4.85 13.92
C LEU A 142 8.57 5.76 15.01
N ALA A 143 9.83 6.20 14.90
CA ALA A 143 10.42 7.13 15.87
C ALA A 143 9.67 8.47 15.90
N HIS A 144 9.24 8.97 14.74
CA HIS A 144 8.41 10.16 14.65
C HIS A 144 7.07 9.96 15.37
N LEU A 145 6.37 8.85 15.09
CA LEU A 145 5.11 8.52 15.77
C LEU A 145 5.27 8.42 17.29
N ALA A 146 6.31 7.71 17.74
CA ALA A 146 6.61 7.57 19.17
C ALA A 146 6.92 8.92 19.84
N GLY A 147 7.54 9.87 19.12
CA GLY A 147 7.80 11.21 19.62
C GLY A 147 6.57 12.12 19.70
N GLN A 148 5.48 11.78 18.97
CA GLN A 148 4.22 12.51 19.01
C GLN A 148 3.27 12.01 20.10
N VAL A 149 3.39 10.74 20.48
CA VAL A 149 2.75 10.19 21.66
C VAL A 149 3.58 10.62 22.87
N GLY A 150 3.24 11.76 23.49
CA GLY A 150 3.89 12.20 24.73
C GLY A 150 3.91 11.08 25.79
N PRO A 151 4.79 11.17 26.82
CA PRO A 151 4.80 10.16 27.88
C PRO A 151 3.40 10.02 28.49
N ALA A 152 2.92 8.77 28.57
CA ALA A 152 1.65 8.41 29.18
C ALA A 152 1.59 8.79 30.67
#